data_AF-A0A7X7CY33-F1
#
_entry.id   AF-A0A7X7CY33-F1
#
_cell.length_a   1.000
_cell.length_b   1.000
_cell.length_c   1.000
_cell.angle_alpha   90.00
_cell.angle_beta   90.00
_cell.angle_gamma   90.00
#
_symmetry.space_group_name_H-M   'P 1'
#
loop_
_entity.id
_entity.type
_entity.pdbx_description
1 polymer ?
#
loop_
_entity_poly.entity_id
_entity_poly.type
_entity_poly.pdbx_seq_one_letter_code
_entity_poly.pdbx_strand_id
1 'polypeptide(L)'
;MDIRTQIEKAFGHWKGSPPEIITRLPQSGSDRIYFRLICREDQVIGAWNPSREENEAFVGFSNHFRSKGLPVPEVYVYYPEDKIYFIEDLGDTNLFTWLARRPEEERFNEETENLFLTIAADLVRLQTEGIKGLDLSLCYPHRSFDRQSIVWDMNYYKYMFLKLIGAPFNETRLERDFEILTRFLLDAGQEYFLFRDFQTANIMLRDGKPWYIDYQGGRLGAPQYDIASLVYDAKAYIPEKIRTITIDRHLDLFAAATGKPRESIEMYQGAFTLIRLMQALGAFGFRGLHENKPTFNESIVPAVELMNELLESGAVQTDLPELRKASLAVPLQRKYRILEHYQDLVRINLESFSYVRGRSVNYDSGSGFVFDCRGLRNPVTVAELSELTGLDSEVTEFFNNDDEAVAFAGDCTNIVRNSLPMMRRKGILDIHVAFGCVGGQHRSVWCAERVASMLSSMPGVEVTVKHTAF
;
A
#
# COMPACT_ATOMS: atom_id res chain seq x y z
N MET A 1 0.47 13.39 27.58
CA MET A 1 1.11 14.25 26.55
C MET A 1 0.78 13.63 25.21
N ASP A 2 0.23 14.36 24.25
CA ASP A 2 -0.09 13.77 22.95
C ASP A 2 1.20 13.35 22.20
N ILE A 3 1.06 12.46 21.23
CA ILE A 3 2.20 11.83 20.52
C ILE A 3 3.00 12.86 19.70
N ARG A 4 2.36 13.86 19.09
CA ARG A 4 3.04 14.95 18.37
C ARG A 4 3.94 15.72 19.31
N THR A 5 3.44 16.08 20.49
CA THR A 5 4.24 16.80 21.50
C THR A 5 5.43 15.96 21.99
N GLN A 6 5.28 14.64 22.11
CA GLN A 6 6.39 13.74 22.46
C GLN A 6 7.46 13.68 21.36
N ILE A 7 7.03 13.56 20.09
CA ILE A 7 7.91 13.58 18.92
C ILE A 7 8.67 14.92 18.84
N GLU A 8 7.98 16.05 18.98
CA GLU A 8 8.58 17.39 18.96
C GLU A 8 9.65 17.54 20.04
N LYS A 9 9.33 17.12 21.28
CA LYS A 9 10.27 17.16 22.39
C LYS A 9 11.48 16.28 22.12
N ALA A 10 11.29 15.03 21.67
CA ALA A 10 12.37 14.10 21.36
C ALA A 10 13.27 14.62 20.23
N PHE A 11 12.68 15.25 19.21
CA PHE A 11 13.42 15.92 18.14
C PHE A 11 14.26 17.07 18.67
N GLY A 12 13.67 17.93 19.53
CA GLY A 12 14.38 19.05 20.15
C GLY A 12 15.55 18.61 21.03
N HIS A 13 15.44 17.47 21.71
CA HIS A 13 16.55 16.88 22.47
C HIS A 13 17.68 16.39 21.55
N TRP A 14 17.34 15.85 20.38
CA TRP A 14 18.32 15.36 19.40
C TRP A 14 19.02 16.50 18.63
N LYS A 15 18.26 17.43 18.04
CA LYS A 15 18.77 18.50 17.17
C LYS A 15 19.14 19.79 17.91
N GLY A 16 18.75 19.93 19.18
CA GLY A 16 19.01 21.12 20.00
C GLY A 16 18.02 22.28 19.78
N SER A 17 17.09 22.15 18.84
CA SER A 17 16.00 23.09 18.60
C SER A 17 14.74 22.35 18.16
N PRO A 18 13.53 22.89 18.41
CA PRO A 18 12.32 22.32 17.85
C PRO A 18 12.34 22.38 16.32
N PRO A 19 11.58 21.50 15.64
CA PRO A 19 11.37 21.60 14.20
C PRO A 19 10.56 22.86 13.85
N GLU A 20 10.73 23.37 12.64
CA GLU A 20 9.96 24.51 12.11
C GLU A 20 8.55 24.07 11.70
N ILE A 21 8.44 22.88 11.10
CA ILE A 21 7.19 22.29 10.65
C ILE A 21 7.11 20.84 11.12
N ILE A 22 5.93 20.44 11.62
CA ILE A 22 5.60 19.06 11.96
C ILE A 22 4.29 18.70 11.28
N THR A 23 4.35 17.80 10.30
CA THR A 23 3.19 17.34 9.55
C THR A 23 2.94 15.87 9.86
N ARG A 24 1.74 15.52 10.31
CA ARG A 24 1.36 14.12 10.50
C ARG A 24 1.19 13.44 9.14
N LEU A 25 1.84 12.30 8.93
CA LEU A 25 1.64 11.50 7.73
C LEU A 25 0.37 10.64 7.85
N PRO A 26 -0.31 10.33 6.73
CA PRO A 26 -1.49 9.47 6.74
C PRO A 26 -1.22 8.14 7.45
N GLN A 27 -2.08 7.77 8.38
CA GLN A 27 -1.96 6.51 9.09
C GLN A 27 -2.30 5.34 8.15
N SER A 28 -1.40 4.37 8.07
CA SER A 28 -1.62 3.12 7.33
C SER A 28 -2.34 2.08 8.21
N GLY A 29 -2.46 0.83 7.77
CA GLY A 29 -3.13 -0.24 8.53
C GLY A 29 -2.42 -0.71 9.81
N SER A 30 -1.44 0.05 10.31
CA SER A 30 -0.59 -0.23 11.47
C SER A 30 -0.85 0.78 12.61
N ASP A 31 -0.50 0.40 13.83
CA ASP A 31 -0.53 1.28 15.01
C ASP A 31 0.60 2.33 15.02
N ARG A 32 1.55 2.23 14.07
CA ARG A 32 2.63 3.18 13.88
C ARG A 32 2.09 4.54 13.43
N ILE A 33 2.60 5.60 14.04
CA ILE A 33 2.26 6.98 13.71
C ILE A 33 3.54 7.69 13.27
N TYR A 34 3.49 8.27 12.08
CA TYR A 34 4.62 8.98 11.48
C TYR A 34 4.34 10.48 11.38
N PHE A 35 5.39 11.26 11.58
CA PHE A 35 5.42 12.70 11.36
C PHE A 35 6.60 13.03 10.47
N ARG A 36 6.39 13.93 9.52
CA ARG A 36 7.46 14.60 8.78
C ARG A 36 7.84 15.87 9.53
N LEU A 37 9.13 16.02 9.82
CA LEU A 37 9.72 17.15 10.53
C LEU A 37 10.68 17.88 9.60
N ILE A 38 10.53 19.20 9.51
CA ILE A 38 11.40 20.07 8.71
C ILE A 38 12.13 21.02 9.68
N CYS A 39 13.45 21.12 9.53
CA CYS A 39 14.29 22.04 10.28
C CYS A 39 15.41 22.56 9.37
N ARG A 40 15.37 23.85 9.00
CA ARG A 40 16.26 24.44 8.00
C ARG A 40 16.23 23.65 6.68
N GLU A 41 17.36 23.07 6.28
CA GLU A 41 17.52 22.25 5.06
C GLU A 41 17.33 20.74 5.33
N ASP A 42 17.15 20.31 6.60
CA ASP A 42 16.98 18.91 6.96
C ASP A 42 15.49 18.52 6.99
N GLN A 43 15.18 17.37 6.38
CA GLN A 43 13.87 16.73 6.43
C GLN A 43 13.99 15.30 6.99
N VAL A 44 13.16 14.97 7.98
CA VAL A 44 13.25 13.72 8.77
C VAL A 44 11.86 13.15 9.03
N ILE A 45 11.75 11.83 9.09
CA ILE A 45 10.55 11.15 9.59
C ILE A 45 10.74 10.76 11.05
N GLY A 46 9.87 11.27 11.92
CA GLY A 46 9.72 10.81 13.30
C GLY A 46 8.62 9.77 13.38
N ALA A 47 8.91 8.62 13.99
CA ALA A 47 7.98 7.52 14.16
C ALA A 47 7.73 7.25 15.64
N TRP A 48 6.48 6.96 15.98
CA TRP A 48 6.08 6.41 17.27
C TRP A 48 5.32 5.10 17.07
N ASN A 49 5.63 4.08 17.86
CA ASN A 49 5.00 2.78 17.80
C ASN A 49 4.89 2.16 19.19
N PRO A 50 3.73 1.68 19.64
CA PRO A 50 3.58 1.12 20.98
C PRO A 50 4.36 -0.19 21.19
N SER A 51 4.69 -0.93 20.14
CA SER A 51 5.42 -2.21 20.20
C SER A 51 6.93 -1.98 20.32
N ARG A 52 7.54 -2.37 21.44
CA ARG A 52 8.98 -2.18 21.67
C ARG A 52 9.79 -3.16 20.84
N GLU A 53 9.36 -4.41 20.81
CA GLU A 53 9.99 -5.51 20.09
C GLU A 53 10.04 -5.22 18.59
N GLU A 54 8.95 -4.68 18.02
CA GLU A 54 8.91 -4.28 16.62
C GLU A 54 9.86 -3.09 16.34
N ASN A 55 10.00 -2.15 17.27
CA ASN A 55 10.93 -1.03 17.13
C ASN A 55 12.39 -1.50 17.18
N GLU A 56 12.72 -2.39 18.12
CA GLU A 56 14.06 -2.98 18.24
C GLU A 56 14.41 -3.80 16.98
N ALA A 57 13.45 -4.56 16.44
CA ALA A 57 13.58 -5.25 15.16
C ALA A 57 13.87 -4.27 14.01
N PHE A 58 13.03 -3.24 13.85
CA PHE A 58 13.20 -2.24 12.80
C PHE A 58 14.56 -1.53 12.90
N VAL A 59 14.90 -1.00 14.07
CA VAL A 59 16.14 -0.24 14.28
C VAL A 59 17.37 -1.13 14.09
N GLY A 60 17.37 -2.33 14.68
CA GLY A 60 18.46 -3.27 14.54
C GLY A 60 18.69 -3.74 13.11
N PHE A 61 17.61 -4.10 12.40
CA PHE A 61 17.69 -4.50 10.99
C PHE A 61 18.14 -3.34 10.10
N SER A 62 17.62 -2.13 10.31
CA SER A 62 18.00 -0.94 9.54
C SER A 62 19.50 -0.65 9.66
N ASN A 63 20.02 -0.63 10.89
CA ASN A 63 21.44 -0.40 11.16
C ASN A 63 22.31 -1.49 10.54
N HIS A 64 21.90 -2.76 10.64
CA HIS A 64 22.60 -3.88 10.03
C HIS A 64 22.64 -3.74 8.50
N PHE A 65 21.49 -3.58 7.85
CA PHE A 65 21.40 -3.46 6.40
C PHE A 65 22.14 -2.23 5.87
N ARG A 66 22.11 -1.10 6.59
CA ARG A 66 22.94 0.06 6.26
C ARG A 66 24.43 -0.23 6.32
N SER A 67 24.91 -0.95 7.33
CA SER A 67 26.32 -1.35 7.42
C SER A 67 26.78 -2.23 6.26
N LYS A 68 25.83 -2.86 5.55
CA LYS A 68 26.07 -3.68 4.34
C LYS A 68 25.88 -2.90 3.02
N GLY A 69 25.55 -1.61 3.08
CA GLY A 69 25.26 -0.80 1.90
C GLY A 69 23.99 -1.23 1.17
N LEU A 70 22.98 -1.72 1.89
CA LEU A 70 21.66 -2.03 1.35
C LEU A 70 20.74 -0.80 1.42
N PRO A 71 19.85 -0.59 0.43
CA PRO A 71 19.07 0.64 0.31
C PRO A 71 17.82 0.61 1.20
N VAL A 72 18.02 0.74 2.50
CA VAL A 72 16.98 0.91 3.53
C VAL A 72 17.08 2.31 4.13
N PRO A 73 16.12 2.90 4.86
CA PRO A 73 16.32 4.22 5.49
C PRO A 73 17.43 4.19 6.56
N GLU A 74 18.13 5.31 6.75
CA GLU A 74 19.04 5.48 7.88
C GLU A 74 18.23 5.75 9.15
N VAL A 75 18.64 5.15 10.27
CA VAL A 75 18.09 5.49 11.59
C VAL A 75 19.04 6.47 12.26
N TYR A 76 18.58 7.70 12.46
CA TYR A 76 19.41 8.75 13.05
C TYR A 76 19.50 8.64 14.56
N VAL A 77 18.37 8.38 15.23
CA VAL A 77 18.32 8.20 16.68
C VAL A 77 17.11 7.36 17.07
N TYR A 78 17.24 6.59 18.15
CA TYR A 78 16.18 5.79 18.76
C TYR A 78 16.14 6.03 20.27
N TYR A 79 14.95 6.35 20.78
CA TYR A 79 14.62 6.50 22.19
C TYR A 79 13.69 5.33 22.62
N PRO A 80 14.24 4.23 23.15
CA PRO A 80 13.46 3.02 23.45
C PRO A 80 12.33 3.24 24.45
N GLU A 81 12.60 4.02 25.51
CA GLU A 81 11.65 4.27 26.59
C GLU A 81 10.45 5.11 26.13
N ASP A 82 10.69 6.07 25.23
CA ASP A 82 9.64 6.89 24.62
C ASP A 82 8.99 6.20 23.41
N LYS A 83 9.59 5.10 22.93
CA LYS A 83 9.20 4.35 21.72
C LYS A 83 9.21 5.20 20.46
N ILE A 84 10.17 6.12 20.39
CA ILE A 84 10.32 7.07 19.28
C ILE A 84 11.64 6.81 18.57
N TYR A 85 11.62 6.78 17.24
CA TYR A 85 12.84 6.79 16.43
C TYR A 85 12.69 7.79 15.29
N PHE A 86 13.82 8.32 14.83
CA PHE A 86 13.89 9.24 13.70
C PHE A 86 14.69 8.60 12.56
N ILE A 87 14.16 8.69 11.35
CA ILE A 87 14.73 8.08 10.16
C ILE A 87 14.82 9.07 9.00
N GLU A 88 15.66 8.70 8.04
CA GLU A 88 15.74 9.37 6.75
C GLU A 88 14.37 9.44 6.05
N ASP A 89 14.04 10.62 5.52
CA ASP A 89 12.88 10.80 4.66
C ASP A 89 13.21 10.38 3.23
N LEU A 90 12.48 9.37 2.74
CA LEU A 90 12.64 8.82 1.39
C LEU A 90 11.67 9.46 0.38
N GLY A 91 10.90 10.48 0.80
CA GLY A 91 9.88 11.15 -0.01
C GLY A 91 8.51 10.48 0.07
N ASP A 92 7.61 10.89 -0.82
CA ASP A 92 6.19 10.47 -0.81
C ASP A 92 5.85 9.43 -1.88
N THR A 93 6.79 9.09 -2.75
CA THR A 93 6.54 8.21 -3.90
C THR A 93 7.00 6.80 -3.58
N ASN A 94 6.07 5.85 -3.61
CA ASN A 94 6.36 4.41 -3.59
C ASN A 94 6.01 3.77 -4.94
N LEU A 95 6.50 2.56 -5.18
CA LEU A 95 6.31 1.87 -6.45
C LEU A 95 4.83 1.70 -6.80
N PHE A 96 3.97 1.44 -5.81
CA PHE A 96 2.51 1.36 -6.00
C PHE A 96 1.94 2.66 -6.59
N THR A 97 2.16 3.79 -5.92
CA THR A 97 1.65 5.10 -6.35
C THR A 97 2.31 5.59 -7.63
N TRP A 98 3.59 5.26 -7.83
CA TRP A 98 4.32 5.56 -9.06
C TRP A 98 3.72 4.83 -10.26
N LEU A 99 3.44 3.52 -10.16
CA LEU A 99 2.77 2.76 -11.22
C LEU A 99 1.36 3.29 -11.50
N ALA A 100 0.60 3.61 -10.43
CA ALA A 100 -0.77 4.11 -10.56
C ALA A 100 -0.87 5.45 -11.28
N ARG A 101 0.12 6.35 -11.11
CA ARG A 101 0.16 7.67 -11.74
C ARG A 101 0.54 7.65 -13.23
N ARG A 102 1.08 6.54 -13.73
CA ARG A 102 1.51 6.44 -15.14
C ARG A 102 0.33 6.13 -16.06
N PRO A 103 0.32 6.70 -17.28
CA PRO A 103 -0.59 6.29 -18.34
C PRO A 103 -0.49 4.79 -18.59
N GLU A 104 -1.59 4.14 -18.93
CA GLU A 104 -1.65 2.68 -19.11
C GLU A 104 -0.62 2.18 -20.13
N GLU A 105 -0.46 2.90 -21.25
CA GLU A 105 0.47 2.55 -22.33
C GLU A 105 1.95 2.68 -21.93
N GLU A 106 2.27 3.50 -20.93
CA GLU A 106 3.63 3.74 -20.45
C GLU A 106 3.92 3.08 -19.09
N ARG A 107 2.91 2.45 -18.48
CA ARG A 107 3.00 1.91 -17.11
C ARG A 107 4.04 0.79 -17.00
N PHE A 108 4.15 -0.04 -18.04
CA PHE A 108 5.07 -1.19 -18.09
C PHE A 108 5.99 -1.12 -19.32
N ASN A 109 6.67 0.01 -19.47
CA ASN A 109 7.72 0.21 -20.47
C ASN A 109 9.09 -0.28 -19.96
N GLU A 110 10.15 -0.01 -20.73
CA GLU A 110 11.54 -0.41 -20.41
C GLU A 110 12.05 0.16 -19.07
N GLU A 111 11.61 1.35 -18.67
CA GLU A 111 11.98 1.96 -17.37
C GLU A 111 11.42 1.13 -16.22
N THR A 112 10.13 0.78 -16.28
CA THR A 112 9.49 -0.08 -15.28
C THR A 112 10.14 -1.47 -15.27
N GLU A 113 10.44 -2.02 -16.45
CA GLU A 113 11.12 -3.31 -16.58
C GLU A 113 12.46 -3.31 -15.83
N ASN A 114 13.32 -2.33 -16.12
CA ASN A 114 14.62 -2.19 -15.47
C ASN A 114 14.52 -1.97 -13.96
N LEU A 115 13.49 -1.25 -13.50
CA LEU A 115 13.24 -1.04 -12.08
C LEU A 115 12.90 -2.35 -11.36
N PHE A 116 12.02 -3.19 -11.93
CA PHE A 116 11.69 -4.50 -11.37
C PHE A 116 12.91 -5.44 -11.36
N LEU A 117 13.73 -5.44 -12.41
CA LEU A 117 14.97 -6.22 -12.45
C LEU A 117 15.99 -5.75 -11.39
N THR A 118 16.05 -4.45 -11.13
CA THR A 118 16.88 -3.86 -10.06
C THR A 118 16.36 -4.31 -8.69
N ILE A 119 15.05 -4.27 -8.48
CA ILE A 119 14.42 -4.69 -7.23
C ILE A 119 14.65 -6.18 -6.97
N ALA A 120 14.57 -7.03 -8.00
CA ALA A 120 14.89 -8.45 -7.88
C ALA A 120 16.34 -8.68 -7.44
N ALA A 121 17.29 -7.91 -7.99
CA ALA A 121 18.70 -8.00 -7.63
C ALA A 121 18.96 -7.55 -6.19
N ASP A 122 18.37 -6.44 -5.76
CA ASP A 122 18.48 -5.95 -4.39
C ASP A 122 17.82 -6.92 -3.39
N LEU A 123 16.71 -7.55 -3.76
CA LEU A 123 16.09 -8.59 -2.94
C LEU A 123 17.05 -9.77 -2.72
N VAL A 124 17.73 -10.25 -3.76
CA VAL A 124 18.74 -11.33 -3.59
C VAL A 124 19.84 -10.91 -2.62
N ARG A 125 20.30 -9.65 -2.70
CA ARG A 125 21.31 -9.12 -1.76
C ARG A 125 20.78 -9.04 -0.32
N LEU A 126 19.55 -8.56 -0.11
CA LEU A 126 18.88 -8.55 1.19
C LEU A 126 18.79 -9.97 1.78
N GLN A 127 18.37 -10.94 0.95
CA GLN A 127 18.15 -12.33 1.35
C GLN A 127 19.45 -13.07 1.70
N THR A 128 20.55 -12.78 0.99
CA THR A 128 21.79 -13.56 1.06
C THR A 128 22.94 -12.84 1.77
N GLU A 129 23.20 -11.57 1.45
CA GLU A 129 24.25 -10.76 2.06
C GLU A 129 23.75 -10.06 3.32
N GLY A 130 22.51 -9.56 3.28
CA GLY A 130 21.88 -8.83 4.36
C GLY A 130 21.64 -9.67 5.62
N ILE A 131 21.50 -10.98 5.48
CA ILE A 131 21.35 -11.87 6.66
C ILE A 131 22.68 -12.15 7.38
N LYS A 132 23.83 -11.97 6.71
CA LYS A 132 25.13 -12.40 7.25
C LYS A 132 25.56 -11.53 8.43
N GLY A 133 25.41 -12.07 9.63
CA GLY A 133 25.71 -11.40 10.89
C GLY A 133 24.54 -10.56 11.42
N LEU A 134 23.34 -10.74 10.87
CA LEU A 134 22.12 -10.14 11.39
C LEU A 134 21.79 -10.74 12.77
N ASP A 135 21.41 -9.90 13.73
CA ASP A 135 20.96 -10.39 15.04
C ASP A 135 19.54 -10.95 14.93
N LEU A 136 19.46 -12.28 14.75
CA LEU A 136 18.19 -13.01 14.63
C LEU A 136 17.40 -13.11 15.94
N SER A 137 17.93 -12.62 17.07
CA SER A 137 17.16 -12.51 18.32
C SER A 137 16.14 -11.37 18.25
N LEU A 138 16.35 -10.40 17.35
CA LEU A 138 15.44 -9.28 17.11
C LEU A 138 14.24 -9.64 16.23
N CYS A 139 14.21 -10.82 15.61
CA CYS A 139 13.10 -11.23 14.76
C CYS A 139 11.78 -11.26 15.56
N TYR A 140 10.79 -10.49 15.09
CA TYR A 140 9.46 -10.38 15.70
C TYR A 140 8.37 -10.49 14.63
N PRO A 141 7.21 -11.12 14.89
CA PRO A 141 6.85 -11.87 16.11
C PRO A 141 7.41 -13.30 16.15
N HIS A 142 8.00 -13.78 15.05
CA HIS A 142 8.56 -15.13 14.95
C HIS A 142 9.96 -15.09 14.33
N ARG A 143 10.84 -15.96 14.83
CA ARG A 143 12.22 -16.05 14.37
C ARG A 143 12.38 -16.65 12.97
N SER A 144 11.47 -17.55 12.59
CA SER A 144 11.45 -18.18 11.27
C SER A 144 10.03 -18.36 10.76
N PHE A 145 9.90 -18.54 9.45
CA PHE A 145 8.65 -18.90 8.78
C PHE A 145 8.39 -20.40 8.90
N ASP A 146 8.25 -20.85 10.14
CA ASP A 146 8.11 -22.24 10.54
C ASP A 146 6.73 -22.84 10.24
N ARG A 147 6.54 -24.11 10.65
CA ARG A 147 5.26 -24.81 10.53
C ARG A 147 4.10 -24.00 11.10
N GLN A 148 4.30 -23.38 12.25
CA GLN A 148 3.25 -22.63 12.93
C GLN A 148 2.87 -21.38 12.12
N SER A 149 3.87 -20.64 11.62
CA SER A 149 3.68 -19.49 10.75
C SER A 149 2.89 -19.84 9.47
N ILE A 150 3.27 -20.92 8.79
CA ILE A 150 2.60 -21.40 7.58
C ILE A 150 1.14 -21.78 7.89
N VAL A 151 0.91 -22.54 8.96
CA VAL A 151 -0.44 -22.97 9.37
C VAL A 151 -1.32 -21.78 9.75
N TRP A 152 -0.76 -20.75 10.38
CA TRP A 152 -1.50 -19.52 10.66
C TRP A 152 -1.92 -18.80 9.38
N ASP A 153 -1.03 -18.64 8.41
CA ASP A 153 -1.37 -18.00 7.13
C ASP A 153 -2.52 -18.74 6.41
N MET A 154 -2.46 -20.08 6.37
CA MET A 154 -3.52 -20.89 5.75
C MET A 154 -4.84 -20.85 6.54
N ASN A 155 -4.79 -20.86 7.86
CA ASN A 155 -5.99 -20.71 8.69
C ASN A 155 -6.59 -19.31 8.57
N TYR A 156 -5.75 -18.29 8.43
CA TYR A 156 -6.20 -16.93 8.19
C TYR A 156 -6.97 -16.85 6.86
N TYR A 157 -6.47 -17.48 5.79
CA TYR A 157 -7.22 -17.66 4.55
C TYR A 157 -8.54 -18.44 4.75
N LYS A 158 -8.49 -19.59 5.44
CA LYS A 158 -9.68 -20.43 5.69
C LYS A 158 -10.78 -19.65 6.41
N TYR A 159 -10.46 -19.03 7.53
CA TYR A 159 -11.47 -18.42 8.41
C TYR A 159 -11.81 -16.97 8.04
N MET A 160 -10.82 -16.18 7.61
CA MET A 160 -11.03 -14.76 7.30
C MET A 160 -11.32 -14.50 5.83
N PHE A 161 -11.21 -15.49 4.95
CA PHE A 161 -11.61 -15.34 3.55
C PHE A 161 -12.66 -16.37 3.13
N LEU A 162 -12.31 -17.66 3.05
CA LEU A 162 -13.21 -18.67 2.48
C LEU A 162 -14.56 -18.74 3.23
N LYS A 163 -14.55 -18.74 4.56
CA LYS A 163 -15.77 -18.71 5.36
C LYS A 163 -16.55 -17.40 5.19
N LEU A 164 -15.87 -16.24 5.12
CA LEU A 164 -16.54 -14.94 4.99
C LEU A 164 -17.18 -14.76 3.61
N ILE A 165 -16.50 -15.19 2.53
CA ILE A 165 -17.02 -15.13 1.17
C ILE A 165 -18.11 -16.19 0.92
N GLY A 166 -18.12 -17.26 1.72
CA GLY A 166 -19.12 -18.33 1.65
C GLY A 166 -18.73 -19.48 0.72
N ALA A 167 -17.44 -19.61 0.39
CA ALA A 167 -16.98 -20.68 -0.50
C ALA A 167 -17.13 -22.06 0.19
N PRO A 168 -17.71 -23.07 -0.49
CA PRO A 168 -17.89 -24.40 0.07
C PRO A 168 -16.60 -25.20 0.05
N PHE A 169 -16.28 -25.83 1.19
CA PHE A 169 -15.18 -26.79 1.30
C PHE A 169 -15.46 -27.80 2.42
N ASN A 170 -14.82 -28.95 2.35
CA ASN A 170 -14.80 -29.96 3.41
C ASN A 170 -13.61 -29.70 4.34
N GLU A 171 -13.87 -29.47 5.64
CA GLU A 171 -12.85 -29.13 6.65
C GLU A 171 -11.69 -30.14 6.67
N THR A 172 -12.00 -31.43 6.83
CA THR A 172 -10.97 -32.48 6.96
C THR A 172 -10.10 -32.60 5.71
N ARG A 173 -10.70 -32.50 4.51
CA ARG A 173 -9.92 -32.57 3.25
C ARG A 173 -9.07 -31.32 3.04
N LEU A 174 -9.59 -30.14 3.35
CA LEU A 174 -8.83 -28.90 3.23
C LEU A 174 -7.66 -28.86 4.23
N GLU A 175 -7.87 -29.34 5.46
CA GLU A 175 -6.80 -29.47 6.46
C GLU A 175 -5.71 -30.46 6.02
N ARG A 176 -6.10 -31.57 5.38
CA ARG A 176 -5.14 -32.50 4.77
C ARG A 176 -4.31 -31.83 3.66
N ASP A 177 -4.93 -31.04 2.79
CA ASP A 177 -4.23 -30.28 1.75
C ASP A 177 -3.27 -29.26 2.39
N PHE A 178 -3.69 -28.58 3.45
CA PHE A 178 -2.83 -27.67 4.22
C PHE A 178 -1.62 -28.39 4.83
N GLU A 179 -1.78 -29.60 5.36
CA GLU A 179 -0.66 -30.39 5.88
C GLU A 179 0.32 -30.84 4.78
N ILE A 180 -0.20 -31.16 3.59
CA ILE A 180 0.62 -31.49 2.41
C ILE A 180 1.43 -30.26 1.98
N LEU A 181 0.77 -29.12 1.78
CA LEU A 181 1.41 -27.86 1.41
C LEU A 181 2.44 -27.42 2.45
N THR A 182 2.12 -27.55 3.74
CA THR A 182 3.07 -27.22 4.83
C THR A 182 4.35 -28.03 4.74
N ARG A 183 4.26 -29.35 4.54
CA ARG A 183 5.44 -30.20 4.41
C ARG A 183 6.27 -29.79 3.19
N PHE A 184 5.61 -29.60 2.05
CA PHE A 184 6.26 -29.17 0.83
C PHE A 184 6.99 -27.82 0.98
N LEU A 185 6.38 -26.83 1.64
CA LEU A 185 7.01 -25.53 1.90
C LEU A 185 8.20 -25.63 2.87
N LEU A 186 8.12 -26.49 3.89
CA LEU A 186 9.21 -26.69 4.85
C LEU A 186 10.44 -27.34 4.20
N ASP A 187 10.24 -28.18 3.19
CA ASP A 187 11.33 -28.86 2.47
C ASP A 187 12.24 -27.87 1.71
N ALA A 188 11.76 -26.67 1.39
CA ALA A 188 12.56 -25.62 0.75
C ALA A 188 13.66 -25.01 1.66
N GLY A 189 13.56 -25.24 2.97
CA GLY A 189 14.47 -24.67 3.97
C GLY A 189 14.14 -23.24 4.40
N GLN A 190 14.83 -22.77 5.45
CA GLN A 190 14.57 -21.49 6.13
C GLN A 190 15.89 -20.81 6.50
N GLU A 191 16.79 -20.66 5.53
CA GLU A 191 18.18 -20.25 5.76
C GLU A 191 18.44 -18.78 5.43
N TYR A 192 17.49 -18.12 4.76
CA TYR A 192 17.67 -16.80 4.18
C TYR A 192 16.78 -15.76 4.85
N PHE A 193 17.10 -14.48 4.66
CA PHE A 193 16.26 -13.42 5.20
C PHE A 193 14.97 -13.34 4.39
N LEU A 194 13.84 -13.57 5.04
CA LEU A 194 12.50 -13.36 4.52
C LEU A 194 12.02 -11.99 4.96
N PHE A 195 11.78 -11.09 4.02
CA PHE A 195 11.30 -9.72 4.26
C PHE A 195 9.85 -9.71 4.76
N ARG A 196 9.04 -10.69 4.32
CA ARG A 196 7.62 -10.93 4.67
C ARG A 196 6.61 -10.01 3.98
N ASP A 197 6.88 -8.72 3.97
CA ASP A 197 5.99 -7.68 3.41
C ASP A 197 6.63 -6.92 2.23
N PHE A 198 7.30 -7.67 1.36
CA PHE A 198 7.96 -7.14 0.15
C PHE A 198 6.95 -6.83 -0.96
N GLN A 199 6.18 -5.74 -0.79
CA GLN A 199 5.10 -5.31 -1.67
C GLN A 199 5.41 -3.97 -2.33
N THR A 200 4.71 -3.64 -3.41
CA THR A 200 4.92 -2.38 -4.16
C THR A 200 4.73 -1.12 -3.29
N ALA A 201 3.87 -1.19 -2.27
CA ALA A 201 3.64 -0.08 -1.33
C ALA A 201 4.81 0.16 -0.35
N ASN A 202 5.67 -0.84 -0.15
CA ASN A 202 6.80 -0.82 0.79
C ASN A 202 8.15 -0.61 0.10
N ILE A 203 8.13 -0.22 -1.18
CA ILE A 203 9.30 0.14 -1.98
C ILE A 203 9.18 1.62 -2.33
N MET A 204 9.95 2.47 -1.66
CA MET A 204 10.05 3.90 -1.93
C MET A 204 10.91 4.14 -3.18
N LEU A 205 10.60 5.18 -3.95
CA LEU A 205 11.37 5.58 -5.12
C LEU A 205 11.95 6.97 -4.89
N ARG A 206 13.27 7.06 -4.84
CA ARG A 206 14.03 8.31 -4.69
C ARG A 206 15.14 8.35 -5.73
N ASP A 207 15.15 9.43 -6.52
CA ASP A 207 16.10 9.62 -7.63
C ASP A 207 16.14 8.43 -8.61
N GLY A 208 14.97 7.87 -8.91
CA GLY A 208 14.83 6.71 -9.80
C GLY A 208 15.32 5.38 -9.22
N LYS A 209 15.67 5.32 -7.93
CA LYS A 209 16.19 4.12 -7.28
C LYS A 209 15.23 3.59 -6.20
N PRO A 210 15.12 2.26 -6.05
CA PRO A 210 14.31 1.65 -5.01
C PRO A 210 14.98 1.76 -3.64
N TRP A 211 14.16 2.00 -2.63
CA TRP A 211 14.51 1.96 -1.21
C TRP A 211 13.46 1.16 -0.45
N TYR A 212 13.88 0.31 0.48
CA TYR A 212 13.00 -0.65 1.12
C TYR A 212 12.65 -0.22 2.53
N ILE A 213 11.37 -0.36 2.89
CA ILE A 213 10.84 -0.10 4.23
C ILE A 213 9.98 -1.27 4.69
N ASP A 214 9.54 -1.25 5.94
CA ASP A 214 8.58 -2.22 6.50
C ASP A 214 9.09 -3.67 6.61
N TYR A 215 10.40 -3.86 6.84
CA TYR A 215 11.05 -5.18 7.03
C TYR A 215 11.15 -5.65 8.48
N GLN A 216 10.53 -4.96 9.44
CA GLN A 216 10.63 -5.32 10.86
C GLN A 216 9.90 -6.63 11.22
N GLY A 217 9.00 -7.10 10.35
CA GLY A 217 8.43 -8.45 10.40
C GLY A 217 9.33 -9.54 9.78
N GLY A 218 10.55 -9.15 9.38
CA GLY A 218 11.53 -9.99 8.71
C GLY A 218 12.08 -11.09 9.60
N ARG A 219 12.35 -12.26 9.01
CA ARG A 219 12.68 -13.49 9.74
C ARG A 219 13.45 -14.48 8.87
N LEU A 220 13.80 -15.64 9.39
CA LEU A 220 14.34 -16.73 8.57
C LEU A 220 13.26 -17.35 7.67
N GLY A 221 13.56 -17.58 6.40
CA GLY A 221 12.62 -18.21 5.47
C GLY A 221 13.24 -18.62 4.14
N ALA A 222 12.36 -18.95 3.20
CA ALA A 222 12.73 -19.35 1.85
C ALA A 222 12.69 -18.14 0.89
N PRO A 223 13.54 -18.13 -0.15
CA PRO A 223 13.73 -16.94 -0.99
C PRO A 223 12.55 -16.61 -1.92
N GLN A 224 11.68 -17.60 -2.21
CA GLN A 224 10.58 -17.48 -3.18
C GLN A 224 9.43 -16.59 -2.68
N TYR A 225 9.27 -16.47 -1.36
CA TYR A 225 8.11 -15.80 -0.74
C TYR A 225 8.06 -14.31 -1.08
N ASP A 226 9.18 -13.59 -0.95
CA ASP A 226 9.23 -12.14 -1.14
C ASP A 226 9.08 -11.75 -2.61
N ILE A 227 9.73 -12.48 -3.53
CA ILE A 227 9.59 -12.20 -4.96
C ILE A 227 8.15 -12.44 -5.44
N ALA A 228 7.49 -13.49 -4.91
CA ALA A 228 6.07 -13.72 -5.15
C ALA A 228 5.20 -12.58 -4.59
N SER A 229 5.54 -12.06 -3.40
CA SER A 229 4.83 -10.94 -2.76
C SER A 229 4.86 -9.66 -3.61
N LEU A 230 5.96 -9.43 -4.32
CA LEU A 230 6.12 -8.28 -5.21
C LEU A 230 5.29 -8.44 -6.49
N VAL A 231 5.50 -9.55 -7.22
CA VAL A 231 4.99 -9.68 -8.59
C VAL A 231 3.54 -10.17 -8.66
N TYR A 232 3.02 -10.76 -7.58
CA TYR A 232 1.60 -11.11 -7.41
C TYR A 232 0.90 -10.17 -6.42
N ASP A 233 1.34 -8.91 -6.32
CA ASP A 233 0.71 -7.90 -5.48
C ASP A 233 -0.68 -7.53 -6.01
N ALA A 234 -1.75 -8.08 -5.43
CA ALA A 234 -3.12 -7.83 -5.88
C ALA A 234 -3.60 -6.37 -5.78
N LYS A 235 -2.81 -5.46 -5.17
CA LYS A 235 -3.09 -4.03 -5.21
C LYS A 235 -2.66 -3.41 -6.53
N ALA A 236 -1.57 -3.90 -7.13
CA ALA A 236 -1.02 -3.40 -8.39
C ALA A 236 -1.07 -4.50 -9.45
N TYR A 237 -1.82 -4.29 -10.52
CA TYR A 237 -1.77 -5.23 -11.65
C TYR A 237 -0.37 -5.22 -12.27
N ILE A 238 0.33 -6.36 -12.20
CA ILE A 238 1.64 -6.57 -12.83
C ILE A 238 1.48 -7.59 -13.97
N PRO A 239 1.75 -7.21 -15.23
CA PRO A 239 1.62 -8.09 -16.38
C PRO A 239 2.49 -9.34 -16.27
N GLU A 240 2.01 -10.46 -16.81
CA GLU A 240 2.71 -11.74 -16.81
C GLU A 240 4.16 -11.63 -17.29
N LYS A 241 4.41 -10.89 -18.39
CA LYS A 241 5.77 -10.62 -18.89
C LYS A 241 6.70 -10.11 -17.78
N ILE A 242 6.25 -9.09 -17.04
CA ILE A 242 7.04 -8.47 -15.95
C ILE A 242 7.20 -9.44 -14.79
N ARG A 243 6.17 -10.21 -14.44
CA ARG A 243 6.28 -11.24 -13.39
C ARG A 243 7.36 -12.25 -13.74
N THR A 244 7.31 -12.80 -14.94
CA THR A 244 8.22 -13.86 -15.40
C THR A 244 9.67 -13.39 -15.42
N ILE A 245 9.98 -12.28 -16.09
CA ILE A 245 11.37 -11.79 -16.16
C ILE A 245 11.93 -11.41 -14.78
N THR A 246 11.07 -10.94 -13.86
CA THR A 246 11.48 -10.54 -12.51
C THR A 246 11.77 -11.77 -11.65
N ILE A 247 10.93 -12.80 -11.74
CA ILE A 247 11.14 -14.10 -11.08
C ILE A 247 12.40 -14.77 -11.65
N ASP A 248 12.56 -14.82 -12.97
CA ASP A 248 13.74 -15.43 -13.60
C ASP A 248 15.02 -14.72 -13.17
N ARG A 249 15.02 -13.38 -13.16
CA ARG A 249 16.15 -12.59 -12.69
C ARG A 249 16.49 -12.89 -11.23
N HIS A 250 15.48 -13.01 -10.37
CA HIS A 250 15.67 -13.37 -8.96
C HIS A 250 16.26 -14.78 -8.82
N LEU A 251 15.68 -15.77 -9.49
CA LEU A 251 16.13 -17.17 -9.44
C LEU A 251 17.57 -17.33 -9.93
N ASP A 252 17.92 -16.70 -11.05
CA ASP A 252 19.26 -16.77 -11.63
C ASP A 252 20.32 -16.17 -10.70
N LEU A 253 20.05 -14.97 -10.18
CA LEU A 253 20.95 -14.29 -9.26
C LEU A 253 21.06 -15.03 -7.92
N PHE A 254 19.96 -15.58 -7.42
CA PHE A 254 19.93 -16.32 -6.16
C PHE A 254 20.70 -17.64 -6.27
N ALA A 255 20.50 -18.37 -7.37
CA ALA A 255 21.26 -19.59 -7.67
C ALA A 255 22.76 -19.29 -7.74
N ALA A 256 23.15 -18.22 -8.44
CA ALA A 256 24.55 -17.78 -8.52
C ALA A 256 25.13 -17.39 -7.15
N ALA A 257 24.38 -16.66 -6.33
CA ALA A 257 24.85 -16.18 -5.02
C ALA A 257 25.00 -17.31 -3.98
N THR A 258 24.22 -18.40 -4.11
CA THR A 258 24.17 -19.48 -3.12
C THR A 258 24.83 -20.78 -3.57
N GLY A 259 25.08 -20.93 -4.88
CA GLY A 259 25.55 -22.17 -5.49
C GLY A 259 24.50 -23.29 -5.54
N LYS A 260 23.24 -23.02 -5.16
CA LYS A 260 22.14 -23.98 -5.28
C LYS A 260 21.67 -24.07 -6.75
N PRO A 261 21.30 -25.25 -7.27
CA PRO A 261 20.74 -25.37 -8.62
C PRO A 261 19.46 -24.55 -8.77
N ARG A 262 19.32 -23.82 -9.88
CA ARG A 262 18.15 -22.97 -10.16
C ARG A 262 16.84 -23.76 -10.05
N GLU A 263 16.81 -24.96 -10.63
CA GLU A 263 15.62 -25.82 -10.66
C GLU A 263 15.17 -26.25 -9.25
N SER A 264 16.14 -26.43 -8.33
CA SER A 264 15.84 -26.79 -6.94
C SER A 264 15.20 -25.66 -6.14
N ILE A 265 15.40 -24.41 -6.57
CA ILE A 265 14.77 -23.23 -5.97
C ILE A 265 13.40 -23.01 -6.63
N GLU A 266 13.35 -23.09 -7.96
CA GLU A 266 12.17 -22.84 -8.77
C GLU A 266 11.02 -23.82 -8.46
N MET A 267 11.31 -25.08 -8.14
CA MET A 267 10.27 -26.09 -7.88
C MET A 267 9.28 -25.70 -6.76
N TYR A 268 9.70 -24.81 -5.84
CA TYR A 268 8.85 -24.33 -4.74
C TYR A 268 8.14 -23.00 -5.05
N GLN A 269 8.47 -22.34 -6.16
CA GLN A 269 7.98 -20.99 -6.47
C GLN A 269 6.45 -20.92 -6.49
N GLY A 270 5.78 -21.85 -7.17
CA GLY A 270 4.32 -21.88 -7.22
C GLY A 270 3.67 -22.08 -5.84
N ALA A 271 4.25 -22.92 -4.99
CA ALA A 271 3.74 -23.15 -3.63
C ALA A 271 3.91 -21.91 -2.73
N PHE A 272 5.03 -21.20 -2.85
CA PHE A 272 5.26 -19.95 -2.12
C PHE A 272 4.37 -18.80 -2.61
N THR A 273 4.13 -18.71 -3.93
CA THR A 273 3.12 -17.78 -4.47
C THR A 273 1.73 -18.10 -3.93
N LEU A 274 1.36 -19.39 -3.85
CA LEU A 274 0.05 -19.81 -3.34
C LEU A 274 -0.16 -19.41 -1.89
N ILE A 275 0.77 -19.72 -0.97
CA ILE A 275 0.65 -19.34 0.44
C ILE A 275 0.66 -17.82 0.62
N ARG A 276 1.38 -17.09 -0.24
CA ARG A 276 1.39 -15.62 -0.20
C ARG A 276 0.03 -15.01 -0.60
N LEU A 277 -0.59 -15.54 -1.66
CA LEU A 277 -1.93 -15.13 -2.08
C LEU A 277 -2.98 -15.51 -1.03
N MET A 278 -2.86 -16.68 -0.39
CA MET A 278 -3.71 -17.05 0.74
C MET A 278 -3.63 -16.04 1.88
N GLN A 279 -2.42 -15.66 2.29
CA GLN A 279 -2.26 -14.66 3.35
C GLN A 279 -2.82 -13.30 2.93
N ALA A 280 -2.62 -12.87 1.68
CA ALA A 280 -3.21 -11.64 1.15
C ALA A 280 -4.75 -11.68 1.21
N LEU A 281 -5.35 -12.77 0.72
CA LEU A 281 -6.80 -12.97 0.72
C LEU A 281 -7.38 -13.04 2.14
N GLY A 282 -6.67 -13.67 3.09
CA GLY A 282 -7.02 -13.62 4.51
C GLY A 282 -7.07 -12.18 5.04
N ALA A 283 -6.08 -11.35 4.69
CA ALA A 283 -6.03 -9.95 5.09
C ALA A 283 -7.12 -9.11 4.44
N PHE A 284 -7.34 -9.27 3.13
CA PHE A 284 -8.41 -8.60 2.39
C PHE A 284 -9.80 -9.02 2.91
N GLY A 285 -9.99 -10.30 3.20
CA GLY A 285 -11.22 -10.82 3.77
C GLY A 285 -11.50 -10.25 5.16
N PHE A 286 -10.51 -10.24 6.05
CA PHE A 286 -10.65 -9.63 7.39
C PHE A 286 -10.93 -8.12 7.30
N ARG A 287 -10.07 -7.35 6.62
CA ARG A 287 -10.19 -5.89 6.57
C ARG A 287 -11.40 -5.44 5.73
N GLY A 288 -11.63 -6.09 4.60
CA GLY A 288 -12.69 -5.73 3.66
C GLY A 288 -14.06 -6.28 4.05
N LEU A 289 -14.17 -7.59 4.30
CA LEU A 289 -15.46 -8.26 4.55
C LEU A 289 -15.90 -8.24 6.02
N HIS A 290 -14.96 -8.20 6.97
CA HIS A 290 -15.27 -8.18 8.40
C HIS A 290 -15.23 -6.76 9.00
N GLU A 291 -14.15 -6.00 8.79
CA GLU A 291 -14.04 -4.62 9.28
C GLU A 291 -14.71 -3.57 8.36
N ASN A 292 -15.24 -3.97 7.20
CA ASN A 292 -15.88 -3.09 6.22
C ASN A 292 -14.99 -1.94 5.71
N LYS A 293 -13.69 -2.17 5.51
CA LYS A 293 -12.76 -1.19 4.91
C LYS A 293 -12.79 -1.30 3.38
N PRO A 294 -13.42 -0.36 2.65
CA PRO A 294 -13.73 -0.56 1.23
C PRO A 294 -12.52 -0.73 0.32
N THR A 295 -11.39 -0.06 0.63
CA THR A 295 -10.16 -0.14 -0.16
C THR A 295 -9.58 -1.56 -0.23
N PHE A 296 -9.88 -2.43 0.73
CA PHE A 296 -9.42 -3.82 0.72
C PHE A 296 -10.30 -4.72 -0.16
N ASN A 297 -11.54 -4.31 -0.44
CA ASN A 297 -12.46 -5.07 -1.30
C ASN A 297 -12.02 -5.04 -2.77
N GLU A 298 -11.39 -3.94 -3.20
CA GLU A 298 -10.87 -3.76 -4.56
C GLU A 298 -9.79 -4.79 -4.91
N SER A 299 -9.03 -5.29 -3.93
CA SER A 299 -7.97 -6.27 -4.15
C SER A 299 -8.43 -7.73 -4.07
N ILE A 300 -9.66 -8.01 -3.64
CA ILE A 300 -10.15 -9.40 -3.48
C ILE A 300 -10.25 -10.09 -4.85
N VAL A 301 -10.90 -9.45 -5.82
CA VAL A 301 -11.14 -10.02 -7.14
C VAL A 301 -9.81 -10.30 -7.86
N PRO A 302 -8.90 -9.33 -8.01
CA PRO A 302 -7.57 -9.60 -8.58
C PRO A 302 -6.80 -10.71 -7.87
N ALA A 303 -6.84 -10.77 -6.53
CA ALA A 303 -6.14 -11.81 -5.78
C ALA A 303 -6.71 -13.22 -6.02
N VAL A 304 -8.03 -13.35 -6.17
CA VAL A 304 -8.68 -14.63 -6.50
C VAL A 304 -8.36 -15.06 -7.92
N GLU A 305 -8.36 -14.13 -8.87
CA GLU A 305 -8.00 -14.40 -10.27
C GLU A 305 -6.56 -14.92 -10.36
N LEU A 306 -5.61 -14.22 -9.73
CA LEU A 306 -4.21 -14.66 -9.66
C LEU A 306 -4.06 -16.04 -9.01
N MET A 307 -4.81 -16.32 -7.94
CA MET A 307 -4.77 -17.61 -7.24
C MET A 307 -5.32 -18.74 -8.11
N ASN A 308 -6.42 -18.49 -8.83
CA ASN A 308 -7.03 -19.48 -9.72
C ASN A 308 -6.15 -19.73 -10.95
N GLU A 309 -5.60 -18.68 -11.57
CA GLU A 309 -4.62 -18.77 -12.66
C GLU A 309 -3.42 -19.65 -12.23
N LEU A 310 -2.84 -19.37 -11.06
CA LEU A 310 -1.73 -20.12 -10.51
C LEU A 310 -2.08 -21.60 -10.31
N LEU A 311 -3.24 -21.89 -9.71
CA LEU A 311 -3.69 -23.27 -9.50
C LEU A 311 -3.89 -23.98 -10.84
N GLU A 312 -4.53 -23.35 -11.82
CA GLU A 312 -4.84 -23.93 -13.14
C GLU A 312 -3.59 -24.12 -14.03
N SER A 313 -2.57 -23.27 -13.88
CA SER A 313 -1.32 -23.33 -14.68
C SER A 313 -0.46 -24.59 -14.45
N GLY A 314 -0.66 -25.30 -13.34
CA GLY A 314 0.21 -26.40 -12.94
C GLY A 314 1.54 -25.98 -12.29
N ALA A 315 1.73 -24.68 -11.99
CA ALA A 315 2.93 -24.17 -11.32
C ALA A 315 3.11 -24.73 -9.89
N VAL A 316 2.03 -25.14 -9.22
CA VAL A 316 2.07 -25.75 -7.88
C VAL A 316 2.39 -27.23 -8.02
N GLN A 317 3.63 -27.62 -7.71
CA GLN A 317 4.16 -28.98 -7.86
C GLN A 317 3.72 -29.95 -6.74
N THR A 318 2.49 -29.79 -6.22
CA THR A 318 1.90 -30.65 -5.20
C THR A 318 0.38 -30.71 -5.33
N ASP A 319 -0.22 -31.85 -4.99
CA ASP A 319 -1.66 -32.09 -5.19
C ASP A 319 -2.48 -31.56 -4.00
N LEU A 320 -3.40 -30.64 -4.29
CA LEU A 320 -4.22 -29.90 -3.32
C LEU A 320 -5.69 -29.84 -3.80
N PRO A 321 -6.38 -30.97 -3.94
CA PRO A 321 -7.66 -31.07 -4.64
C PRO A 321 -8.81 -30.33 -3.97
N GLU A 322 -8.93 -30.35 -2.64
CA GLU A 322 -10.00 -29.64 -1.93
C GLU A 322 -9.73 -28.14 -1.92
N LEU A 323 -8.48 -27.72 -1.76
CA LEU A 323 -8.10 -26.32 -1.88
C LEU A 323 -8.42 -25.76 -3.27
N ARG A 324 -8.00 -26.46 -4.33
CA ARG A 324 -8.29 -26.07 -5.71
C ARG A 324 -9.79 -25.91 -5.92
N LYS A 325 -10.57 -26.90 -5.50
CA LYS A 325 -12.03 -26.86 -5.56
C LYS A 325 -12.62 -25.67 -4.78
N ALA A 326 -12.13 -25.40 -3.57
CA ALA A 326 -12.61 -24.31 -2.74
C ALA A 326 -12.33 -22.95 -3.39
N SER A 327 -11.12 -22.75 -3.93
CA SER A 327 -10.72 -21.51 -4.62
C SER A 327 -11.54 -21.28 -5.88
N LEU A 328 -11.71 -22.30 -6.73
CA LEU A 328 -12.52 -22.21 -7.95
C LEU A 328 -14.02 -22.01 -7.69
N ALA A 329 -14.49 -22.33 -6.47
CA ALA A 329 -15.87 -22.06 -6.06
C ALA A 329 -16.09 -20.61 -5.58
N VAL A 330 -15.02 -19.83 -5.32
CA VAL A 330 -15.11 -18.44 -4.86
C VAL A 330 -15.85 -17.55 -5.87
N PRO A 331 -15.52 -17.56 -7.18
CA PRO A 331 -16.25 -16.74 -8.17
C PRO A 331 -17.74 -17.05 -8.30
N LEU A 332 -18.17 -18.23 -7.87
CA LEU A 332 -19.58 -18.63 -7.89
C LEU A 332 -20.39 -18.01 -6.74
N GLN A 333 -19.73 -17.42 -5.74
CA GLN A 333 -20.40 -16.87 -4.57
C GLN A 333 -21.03 -15.50 -4.86
N ARG A 334 -22.25 -15.28 -4.36
CA ARG A 334 -22.96 -14.00 -4.52
C ARG A 334 -22.14 -12.82 -3.98
N LYS A 335 -21.44 -13.00 -2.85
CA LYS A 335 -20.59 -11.95 -2.28
C LYS A 335 -19.44 -11.59 -3.21
N TYR A 336 -18.82 -12.58 -3.87
CA TYR A 336 -17.78 -12.34 -4.86
C TYR A 336 -18.31 -11.55 -6.05
N ARG A 337 -19.47 -11.92 -6.60
CA ARG A 337 -20.07 -11.18 -7.73
C ARG A 337 -20.39 -9.73 -7.42
N ILE A 338 -20.68 -9.41 -6.16
CA ILE A 338 -20.83 -8.02 -5.71
C ILE A 338 -19.49 -7.28 -5.70
N LEU A 339 -18.40 -7.98 -5.40
CA LEU A 339 -17.05 -7.43 -5.40
C LEU A 339 -16.52 -7.20 -6.82
N GLU A 340 -16.98 -7.95 -7.83
CA GLU A 340 -16.62 -7.73 -9.23
C GLU A 340 -16.93 -6.29 -9.68
N HIS A 341 -18.04 -5.72 -9.21
CA HIS A 341 -18.38 -4.32 -9.46
C HIS A 341 -17.36 -3.32 -8.93
N TYR A 342 -16.50 -3.69 -7.96
CA TYR A 342 -15.43 -2.80 -7.52
C TYR A 342 -14.37 -2.56 -8.60
N GLN A 343 -14.30 -3.40 -9.63
CA GLN A 343 -13.41 -3.23 -10.77
C GLN A 343 -13.98 -2.30 -11.84
N ASP A 344 -15.26 -1.93 -11.75
CA ASP A 344 -15.89 -1.01 -12.71
C ASP A 344 -15.22 0.37 -12.62
N LEU A 345 -14.70 0.85 -13.76
CA LEU A 345 -14.11 2.18 -13.87
C LEU A 345 -15.17 3.24 -13.56
N VAL A 346 -14.85 4.12 -12.62
CA VAL A 346 -15.73 5.23 -12.23
C VAL A 346 -15.10 6.54 -12.70
N ARG A 347 -15.87 7.33 -13.45
CA ARG A 347 -15.53 8.72 -13.79
C ARG A 347 -16.07 9.65 -12.73
N ILE A 348 -15.19 10.45 -12.14
CA ILE A 348 -15.54 11.51 -11.20
C ILE A 348 -15.26 12.84 -11.85
N ASN A 349 -16.32 13.57 -12.16
CA ASN A 349 -16.30 14.89 -12.75
C ASN A 349 -16.36 15.93 -11.61
N LEU A 350 -15.21 16.49 -11.23
CA LEU A 350 -15.12 17.56 -10.25
C LEU A 350 -15.37 18.92 -10.89
N GLU A 351 -16.13 19.76 -10.20
CA GLU A 351 -16.32 21.14 -10.58
C GLU A 351 -16.16 22.11 -9.42
N SER A 352 -15.60 23.29 -9.69
CA SER A 352 -15.69 24.42 -8.77
C SER A 352 -16.62 25.50 -9.34
N PHE A 353 -17.47 26.08 -8.50
CA PHE A 353 -18.44 27.09 -8.93
C PHE A 353 -18.64 28.25 -7.95
N SER A 354 -19.28 29.30 -8.46
CA SER A 354 -19.69 30.48 -7.71
C SER A 354 -21.16 30.38 -7.33
N TYR A 355 -21.49 30.50 -6.05
CA TYR A 355 -22.89 30.63 -5.61
C TYR A 355 -23.58 31.88 -6.16
N VAL A 356 -22.82 32.93 -6.50
CA VAL A 356 -23.35 34.15 -7.13
C VAL A 356 -23.71 33.90 -8.60
N ARG A 357 -22.86 33.19 -9.33
CA ARG A 357 -23.10 32.89 -10.76
C ARG A 357 -24.04 31.69 -10.97
N GLY A 358 -24.26 30.89 -9.93
CA GLY A 358 -25.05 29.67 -10.00
C GLY A 358 -24.28 28.52 -10.65
N ARG A 359 -24.95 27.37 -10.74
CA ARG A 359 -24.41 26.12 -11.28
C ARG A 359 -25.40 25.49 -12.24
N SER A 360 -24.95 25.08 -13.42
CA SER A 360 -25.79 24.28 -14.32
C SER A 360 -25.76 22.84 -13.83
N VAL A 361 -26.91 22.32 -13.40
CA VAL A 361 -27.02 20.93 -12.92
C VAL A 361 -27.63 20.09 -14.03
N ASN A 362 -26.87 19.13 -14.55
CA ASN A 362 -27.42 18.09 -15.39
C ASN A 362 -27.96 16.97 -14.49
N TYR A 363 -29.28 16.81 -14.44
CA TYR A 363 -29.94 15.79 -13.61
C TYR A 363 -30.04 14.43 -14.32
N ASP A 364 -29.69 14.37 -15.62
CA ASP A 364 -29.82 13.16 -16.43
C ASP A 364 -28.66 12.16 -16.23
N SER A 365 -27.52 12.60 -15.66
CA SER A 365 -26.34 11.77 -15.36
C SER A 365 -26.21 11.39 -13.87
N GLY A 366 -27.34 11.31 -13.16
CA GLY A 366 -27.55 10.51 -11.95
C GLY A 366 -26.41 10.40 -10.93
N SER A 367 -26.51 11.18 -9.85
CA SER A 367 -25.81 11.07 -8.54
C SER A 367 -24.49 11.85 -8.43
N GLY A 368 -24.38 12.61 -7.34
CA GLY A 368 -23.23 13.47 -7.10
C GLY A 368 -23.25 14.15 -5.75
N PHE A 369 -22.21 14.91 -5.45
CA PHE A 369 -22.06 15.65 -4.20
C PHE A 369 -21.93 17.15 -4.47
N VAL A 370 -22.41 17.97 -3.53
CA VAL A 370 -22.16 19.40 -3.52
C VAL A 370 -21.66 19.78 -2.13
N PHE A 371 -20.45 20.32 -2.06
CA PHE A 371 -19.82 20.76 -0.83
C PHE A 371 -19.72 22.28 -0.81
N ASP A 372 -20.14 22.87 0.30
CA ASP A 372 -20.10 24.32 0.50
C ASP A 372 -18.79 24.72 1.21
N CYS A 373 -17.90 25.39 0.48
CA CYS A 373 -16.59 25.82 0.97
C CYS A 373 -16.64 27.19 1.66
N ARG A 374 -17.81 27.83 1.82
CA ARG A 374 -17.90 29.20 2.35
C ARG A 374 -17.48 29.32 3.82
N GLY A 375 -17.49 28.21 4.56
CA GLY A 375 -17.02 28.14 5.95
C GLY A 375 -15.50 28.22 6.11
N LEU A 376 -14.73 27.95 5.05
CA LEU A 376 -13.27 28.01 5.10
C LEU A 376 -12.77 29.46 5.19
N ARG A 377 -11.55 29.63 5.73
CA ARG A 377 -10.84 30.92 5.78
C ARG A 377 -10.85 31.58 4.41
N ASN A 378 -11.12 32.88 4.40
CA ASN A 378 -11.29 33.65 3.17
C ASN A 378 -9.98 34.33 2.76
N PRO A 379 -9.31 33.92 1.66
CA PRO A 379 -8.00 34.48 1.27
C PRO A 379 -8.08 35.96 0.89
N VAL A 380 -9.27 36.46 0.52
CA VAL A 380 -9.50 37.87 0.15
C VAL A 380 -9.18 38.84 1.29
N THR A 381 -9.09 38.38 2.54
CA THR A 381 -8.64 39.23 3.66
C THR A 381 -7.14 39.50 3.65
N VAL A 382 -6.37 38.80 2.81
CA VAL A 382 -4.94 38.99 2.57
C VAL A 382 -4.80 39.64 1.20
N ALA A 383 -4.34 40.90 1.15
CA ALA A 383 -4.30 41.70 -0.07
C ALA A 383 -3.50 41.05 -1.21
N GLU A 384 -2.42 40.34 -0.87
CA GLU A 384 -1.55 39.65 -1.83
C GLU A 384 -2.23 38.43 -2.49
N LEU A 385 -3.27 37.88 -1.84
CA LEU A 385 -3.96 36.68 -2.32
C LEU A 385 -5.26 36.99 -3.08
N SER A 386 -5.75 38.24 -3.07
CA SER A 386 -7.10 38.57 -3.54
C SER A 386 -7.32 38.40 -5.04
N GLU A 387 -6.27 38.66 -5.83
CA GLU A 387 -6.28 38.53 -7.30
C GLU A 387 -5.86 37.15 -7.78
N LEU A 388 -5.38 36.29 -6.88
CA LEU A 388 -4.95 34.94 -7.19
C LEU A 388 -6.14 33.97 -7.25
N THR A 389 -5.88 32.72 -7.61
CA THR A 389 -6.86 31.64 -7.68
C THR A 389 -6.44 30.50 -6.78
N GLY A 390 -7.34 29.55 -6.55
CA GLY A 390 -6.99 28.32 -5.82
C GLY A 390 -5.97 27.43 -6.54
N LEU A 391 -5.54 27.77 -7.76
CA LEU A 391 -4.48 27.07 -8.50
C LEU A 391 -3.08 27.61 -8.15
N ASP A 392 -3.00 28.84 -7.64
CA ASP A 392 -1.73 29.50 -7.37
C ASP A 392 -1.09 28.94 -6.09
N SER A 393 0.25 28.85 -6.08
CA SER A 393 1.02 28.25 -4.98
C SER A 393 0.77 28.93 -3.64
N GLU A 394 0.64 30.25 -3.64
CA GLU A 394 0.48 31.09 -2.48
C GLU A 394 -0.88 30.88 -1.81
N VAL A 395 -1.93 30.72 -2.61
CA VAL A 395 -3.27 30.37 -2.11
C VAL A 395 -3.31 28.92 -1.63
N THR A 396 -2.59 28.03 -2.32
CA THR A 396 -2.47 26.62 -1.93
C THR A 396 -1.76 26.47 -0.58
N GLU A 397 -0.66 27.18 -0.38
CA GLU A 397 0.08 27.21 0.88
C GLU A 397 -0.75 27.80 2.02
N PHE A 398 -1.49 28.88 1.74
CA PHE A 398 -2.43 29.47 2.71
C PHE A 398 -3.41 28.44 3.29
N PHE A 399 -3.97 27.56 2.45
CA PHE A 399 -4.89 26.51 2.90
C PHE A 399 -4.18 25.27 3.44
N ASN A 400 -2.99 24.90 2.94
CA ASN A 400 -2.23 23.77 3.47
C ASN A 400 -1.75 24.01 4.90
N ASN A 401 -1.55 25.27 5.28
CA ASN A 401 -1.22 25.70 6.65
C ASN A 401 -2.47 25.90 7.54
N ASP A 402 -3.67 25.54 7.05
CA ASP A 402 -4.92 25.58 7.79
C ASP A 402 -5.43 24.15 8.02
N ASP A 403 -5.20 23.64 9.24
CA ASP A 403 -5.60 22.29 9.66
C ASP A 403 -7.10 22.03 9.43
N GLU A 404 -7.96 23.04 9.59
CA GLU A 404 -9.41 22.89 9.38
C GLU A 404 -9.75 22.76 7.89
N ALA A 405 -9.07 23.50 7.02
CA ALA A 405 -9.27 23.41 5.58
C ALA A 405 -8.78 22.07 5.00
N VAL A 406 -7.61 21.60 5.47
CA VAL A 406 -7.07 20.30 5.10
C VAL A 406 -7.99 19.17 5.59
N ALA A 407 -8.49 19.26 6.83
CA ALA A 407 -9.45 18.29 7.37
C ALA A 407 -10.75 18.27 6.55
N PHE A 408 -11.32 19.44 6.23
CA PHE A 408 -12.54 19.55 5.42
C PHE A 408 -12.38 18.88 4.04
N ALA A 409 -11.29 19.18 3.33
CA ALA A 409 -11.03 18.55 2.02
C ALA A 409 -10.88 17.03 2.16
N GLY A 410 -10.17 16.56 3.18
CA GLY A 410 -10.04 15.13 3.48
C GLY A 410 -11.38 14.45 3.75
N ASP A 411 -12.26 15.10 4.52
CA ASP A 411 -13.61 14.59 4.81
C ASP A 411 -14.49 14.54 3.55
N CYS A 412 -14.42 15.54 2.68
CA CYS A 412 -15.09 15.52 1.38
C CYS A 412 -14.60 14.33 0.52
N THR A 413 -13.28 14.11 0.42
CA THR A 413 -12.71 12.94 -0.25
C THR A 413 -13.26 11.65 0.35
N ASN A 414 -13.31 11.54 1.68
CA ASN A 414 -13.79 10.36 2.38
C ASN A 414 -15.26 10.06 2.06
N ILE A 415 -16.12 11.08 2.02
CA ILE A 415 -17.54 10.94 1.66
C ILE A 415 -17.69 10.39 0.24
N VAL A 416 -16.98 10.97 -0.73
CA VAL A 416 -17.02 10.54 -2.14
C VAL A 416 -16.51 9.10 -2.25
N ARG A 417 -15.30 8.84 -1.75
CA ARG A 417 -14.62 7.53 -1.77
C ARG A 417 -15.48 6.42 -1.16
N ASN A 418 -16.06 6.65 0.01
CA ASN A 418 -16.85 5.64 0.71
C ASN A 418 -18.19 5.35 0.02
N SER A 419 -18.63 6.25 -0.87
CA SER A 419 -19.86 6.09 -1.65
C SER A 419 -19.65 5.31 -2.95
N LEU A 420 -18.44 5.31 -3.52
CA LEU A 420 -18.13 4.64 -4.79
C LEU A 420 -18.54 3.16 -4.82
N PRO A 421 -18.30 2.35 -3.76
CA PRO A 421 -18.75 0.96 -3.75
C PRO A 421 -20.26 0.78 -3.95
N MET A 422 -21.06 1.67 -3.36
CA MET A 422 -22.52 1.62 -3.50
C MET A 422 -22.94 2.09 -4.90
N MET A 423 -22.28 3.11 -5.43
CA MET A 423 -22.56 3.65 -6.76
C MET A 423 -22.24 2.62 -7.84
N ARG A 424 -21.07 1.98 -7.78
CA ARG A 424 -20.67 0.84 -8.65
C ARG A 424 -21.71 -0.28 -8.64
N ARG A 425 -22.16 -0.74 -7.46
CA ARG A 425 -23.23 -1.75 -7.34
C ARG A 425 -24.57 -1.36 -7.98
N LYS A 426 -24.83 -0.07 -8.13
CA LYS A 426 -26.04 0.47 -8.78
C LYS A 426 -25.83 0.76 -10.27
N GLY A 427 -24.64 0.51 -10.81
CA GLY A 427 -24.26 0.87 -12.18
C GLY A 427 -24.06 2.37 -12.39
N ILE A 428 -23.89 3.15 -11.30
CA ILE A 428 -23.59 4.58 -11.36
C ILE A 428 -22.06 4.70 -11.46
N LEU A 429 -21.59 4.90 -12.69
CA LEU A 429 -20.16 4.97 -13.01
C LEU A 429 -19.70 6.38 -13.42
N ASP A 430 -20.62 7.32 -13.58
CA ASP A 430 -20.31 8.73 -13.84
C ASP A 430 -20.86 9.56 -12.68
N ILE A 431 -19.97 10.22 -11.92
CA ILE A 431 -20.30 10.89 -10.67
C ILE A 431 -19.86 12.35 -10.76
N HIS A 432 -20.77 13.28 -10.44
CA HIS A 432 -20.46 14.70 -10.42
C HIS A 432 -20.20 15.20 -8.99
N VAL A 433 -19.07 15.86 -8.73
CA VAL A 433 -18.73 16.39 -7.40
C VAL A 433 -18.44 17.88 -7.52
N ALA A 434 -19.17 18.72 -6.79
CA ALA A 434 -19.04 20.17 -6.90
C ALA A 434 -18.62 20.83 -5.60
N PHE A 435 -17.74 21.82 -5.72
CA PHE A 435 -17.28 22.66 -4.63
C PHE A 435 -17.72 24.10 -4.89
N GLY A 436 -18.48 24.67 -3.96
CA GLY A 436 -19.06 26.01 -4.09
C GLY A 436 -18.41 27.01 -3.15
N CYS A 437 -18.04 28.19 -3.65
CA CYS A 437 -17.78 29.36 -2.80
C CYS A 437 -18.45 30.60 -3.36
N VAL A 438 -18.32 31.77 -2.71
CA VAL A 438 -19.03 32.98 -3.16
C VAL A 438 -18.58 33.39 -4.57
N GLY A 439 -17.28 33.62 -4.77
CA GLY A 439 -16.72 34.10 -6.05
C GLY A 439 -16.35 32.99 -7.03
N GLY A 440 -16.23 31.74 -6.57
CA GLY A 440 -15.80 30.61 -7.40
C GLY A 440 -14.30 30.59 -7.76
N GLN A 441 -13.48 31.42 -7.11
CA GLN A 441 -12.08 31.69 -7.51
C GLN A 441 -11.02 31.04 -6.61
N HIS A 442 -11.26 30.98 -5.30
CA HIS A 442 -10.24 30.58 -4.31
C HIS A 442 -10.58 29.24 -3.65
N ARG A 443 -11.40 29.29 -2.59
CA ARG A 443 -11.78 28.14 -1.73
C ARG A 443 -12.30 26.94 -2.52
N SER A 444 -13.24 27.17 -3.42
CA SER A 444 -13.84 26.10 -4.22
C SER A 444 -12.86 25.47 -5.22
N VAL A 445 -11.97 26.29 -5.80
CA VAL A 445 -10.95 25.84 -6.76
C VAL A 445 -9.93 24.97 -6.03
N TRP A 446 -9.38 25.47 -4.92
CA TRP A 446 -8.43 24.73 -4.10
C TRP A 446 -9.00 23.40 -3.59
N CYS A 447 -10.25 23.40 -3.08
CA CYS A 447 -10.89 22.15 -2.65
C CYS A 447 -11.06 21.16 -3.82
N ALA A 448 -11.49 21.62 -4.99
CA ALA A 448 -11.66 20.75 -6.16
C ALA A 448 -10.33 20.10 -6.57
N GLU A 449 -9.25 20.88 -6.67
CA GLU A 449 -7.91 20.36 -7.01
C GLU A 449 -7.37 19.41 -5.95
N ARG A 450 -7.49 19.78 -4.67
CA ARG A 450 -6.99 18.96 -3.57
C ARG A 450 -7.69 17.60 -3.53
N VAL A 451 -9.02 17.60 -3.66
CA VAL A 451 -9.82 16.37 -3.67
C VAL A 451 -9.58 15.57 -4.95
N ALA A 452 -9.43 16.23 -6.10
CA ALA A 452 -9.07 15.57 -7.36
C ALA A 452 -7.74 14.82 -7.21
N SER A 453 -6.68 15.48 -6.74
CA SER A 453 -5.38 14.86 -6.49
C SER A 453 -5.47 13.62 -5.59
N MET A 454 -6.30 13.68 -4.54
CA MET A 454 -6.52 12.54 -3.64
C MET A 454 -7.29 11.40 -4.32
N LEU A 455 -8.33 11.71 -5.10
CA LEU A 455 -9.16 10.70 -5.80
C LEU A 455 -8.46 10.10 -7.02
N SER A 456 -7.65 10.86 -7.76
CA SER A 456 -6.86 10.39 -8.92
C SER A 456 -5.83 9.33 -8.54
N SER A 457 -5.44 9.27 -7.26
CA SER A 457 -4.57 8.21 -6.75
C SER A 457 -5.28 6.88 -6.53
N MET A 458 -6.61 6.83 -6.65
CA MET A 458 -7.40 5.62 -6.45
C MET A 458 -7.43 4.76 -7.72
N PRO A 459 -7.16 3.45 -7.63
CA PRO A 459 -7.35 2.54 -8.75
C PRO A 459 -8.81 2.51 -9.24
N GLY A 460 -9.00 2.38 -10.55
CA GLY A 460 -10.34 2.29 -11.15
C GLY A 460 -11.18 3.57 -11.00
N VAL A 461 -10.53 4.72 -10.79
CA VAL A 461 -11.16 6.04 -10.76
C VAL A 461 -10.47 6.94 -11.79
N GLU A 462 -11.25 7.47 -12.71
CA GLU A 462 -10.85 8.52 -13.65
C GLU A 462 -11.39 9.85 -13.13
N VAL A 463 -10.54 10.87 -13.03
CA VAL A 463 -10.92 12.17 -12.49
C VAL A 463 -10.76 13.25 -13.56
N THR A 464 -11.78 14.08 -13.71
CA THR A 464 -11.70 15.32 -14.47
C THR A 464 -12.03 16.50 -13.56
N VAL A 465 -11.43 17.66 -13.80
CA VAL A 465 -11.70 18.89 -13.03
C VAL A 465 -12.09 20.01 -13.97
N LYS A 466 -13.11 20.79 -13.59
CA LYS A 466 -13.57 21.96 -14.32
C LYS A 466 -13.84 23.14 -13.39
N HIS A 467 -13.22 24.28 -13.66
CA HIS A 467 -13.56 25.53 -12.99
C HIS A 467 -14.55 26.32 -13.85
N THR A 468 -15.68 26.72 -13.28
CA THR A 468 -16.77 27.38 -14.03
C THR A 468 -16.74 28.91 -13.93
N ALA A 469 -15.86 29.44 -13.09
CA ALA A 469 -15.74 30.88 -12.85
C ALA A 469 -14.75 31.58 -13.80
N PHE A 470 -13.88 30.84 -14.51
CA PHE A 470 -12.90 31.37 -15.46
C PHE A 470 -12.48 30.30 -16.46
#